data_AF-A0A9E5HK13-F1
#
_entry.id   AF-A0A9E5HK13-F1
#
_cell.length_a   1.000
_cell.length_b   1.000
_cell.length_c   1.000
_cell.angle_alpha   90.00
_cell.angle_beta   90.00
_cell.angle_gamma   90.00
#
_symmetry.space_group_name_H-M   'P 1'
#
loop_
_entity.id
_entity.type
_entity.pdbx_description
1 polymer ?
#
loop_
_entity_poly.entity_id
_entity_poly.type
_entity_poly.pdbx_seq_one_letter_code
_entity_poly.pdbx_strand_id
1 'polypeptide(L)' 'VLTLEPSIDVDGGGIMVTEENILITDASPILLSTRAPKELPVL' A
#
# COMPACT_ATOMS: atom_id res chain seq x y z
N VAL A 1 -1.40 -12.19 9.34
CA VAL A 1 -1.18 -11.34 8.14
C VAL A 1 -1.97 -10.06 8.35
N LEU A 2 -1.40 -8.91 8.01
CA LEU A 2 -2.01 -7.58 8.14
C LEU A 2 -1.84 -6.81 6.84
N THR A 3 -2.83 -6.01 6.49
CA THR A 3 -2.80 -5.07 5.37
C THR A 3 -2.51 -3.66 5.87
N LEU A 4 -1.61 -2.97 5.19
CA LEU A 4 -1.32 -1.55 5.40
C LEU A 4 -1.88 -0.79 4.20
N GLU A 5 -2.94 -0.01 4.41
CA GLU A 5 -3.74 0.60 3.34
C GLU A 5 -4.00 2.11 3.54
N PRO A 6 -2.98 2.95 3.76
CA PRO A 6 -3.20 4.39 3.85
C PRO A 6 -3.77 4.95 2.56
N SER A 7 -4.67 5.92 2.72
CA SER A 7 -5.34 6.59 1.60
C SER A 7 -5.33 8.10 1.76
N ILE A 8 -5.52 8.79 0.63
CA ILE A 8 -5.81 10.22 0.58
C ILE A 8 -7.00 10.47 -0.34
N ASP A 9 -7.81 11.47 0.01
CA ASP A 9 -8.76 12.05 -0.92
C ASP A 9 -8.00 12.89 -1.95
N VAL A 10 -8.36 12.76 -3.22
CA VAL A 10 -7.82 13.54 -4.33
C VAL A 10 -8.90 14.41 -4.95
N ASP A 11 -8.50 15.58 -5.46
CA ASP A 11 -9.40 16.49 -6.14
C ASP A 11 -10.16 15.78 -7.27
N GLY A 12 -11.43 16.15 -7.44
CA GLY A 12 -12.35 15.47 -8.37
C GLY A 12 -13.12 14.30 -7.75
N GLY A 13 -12.99 14.08 -6.43
CA GLY A 13 -13.80 13.11 -5.67
C GLY A 13 -13.28 11.68 -5.73
N GLY A 14 -12.01 11.50 -6.10
CA GLY A 14 -11.35 10.20 -6.08
C GLY A 14 -10.69 9.92 -4.72
N ILE A 15 -10.38 8.66 -4.46
CA ILE A 15 -9.54 8.23 -3.34
C ILE A 15 -8.35 7.48 -3.93
N MET A 16 -7.15 7.89 -3.55
CA MET A 16 -5.92 7.17 -3.86
C MET A 16 -5.51 6.33 -2.66
N VAL A 17 -5.29 5.03 -2.87
CA VAL A 17 -4.91 4.07 -1.83
C VAL A 17 -3.56 3.47 -2.20
N THR A 18 -2.66 3.38 -1.23
CA THR A 18 -1.47 2.52 -1.35
C THR A 18 -1.66 1.35 -0.40
N GLU A 19 -1.58 0.13 -0.91
CA GLU A 19 -1.80 -1.09 -0.15
C GLU A 19 -0.57 -1.99 -0.17
N GLU A 20 -0.15 -2.49 0.99
CA GLU A 20 0.87 -3.51 1.11
C GLU A 20 0.44 -4.59 2.12
N ASN A 21 0.80 -5.84 1.85
CA ASN A 21 0.48 -6.97 2.72
C ASN A 21 1.73 -7.43 3.47
N ILE A 22 1.64 -7.53 4.80
CA ILE A 22 2.74 -7.96 5.67
C ILE A 22 2.38 -9.19 6.52
N LEU A 23 3.36 -10.08 6.70
CA LEU A 23 3.32 -11.11 7.74
C LEU A 23 3.99 -10.56 9.00
N ILE A 24 3.25 -10.51 10.11
CA ILE A 24 3.79 -10.23 11.44
C ILE A 24 4.55 -11.48 11.90
N THR A 25 5.79 -11.29 12.36
CA THR A 25 6.64 -12.35 12.94
C THR A 25 7.20 -11.87 14.27
N ASP A 26 7.77 -12.79 15.07
CA ASP A 26 8.46 -12.43 16.31
C ASP A 26 9.74 -11.60 16.09
N ALA A 27 10.25 -11.57 14.85
CA ALA A 27 11.39 -10.75 14.45
C ALA A 27 10.89 -9.49 13.71
N SER A 28 11.16 -9.38 12.40
CA SER A 28 10.69 -8.27 11.56
C SER A 28 9.48 -8.67 10.73
N PRO A 29 8.57 -7.74 10.42
CA PRO A 29 7.52 -7.98 9.43
C PRO A 29 8.11 -8.35 8.07
N ILE A 30 7.49 -9.31 7.38
CA ILE A 30 7.87 -9.73 6.03
C ILE A 30 6.88 -9.15 5.04
N LEU A 31 7.38 -8.43 4.03
CA LEU A 31 6.56 -7.96 2.91
C LEU A 31 6.15 -9.13 2.02
N LEU A 32 4.85 -9.30 1.79
CA LEU A 32 4.29 -10.38 0.97
C LEU A 32 3.83 -9.89 -0.42
N SER A 33 3.72 -8.58 -0.61
CA SER A 33 3.39 -7.93 -1.89
C SER A 33 4.62 -7.42 -2.62
N THR A 34 4.51 -7.23 -3.94
CA THR A 34 5.46 -6.41 -4.68
C THR A 34 5.19 -4.95 -4.36
N ARG A 35 6.23 -4.19 -4.01
CA ARG A 35 6.06 -2.77 -3.71
C ARG A 35 5.38 -2.03 -4.85
N ALA A 36 4.40 -1.19 -4.51
CA ALA A 36 3.85 -0.24 -5.45
C ALA A 36 4.96 0.67 -6.01
N PRO A 37 4.89 1.06 -7.30
CA PRO A 37 5.82 2.02 -7.88
C PRO A 37 5.74 3.35 -7.13
N LYS A 38 6.88 4.05 -7.05
CA LYS A 38 6.97 5.34 -6.33
C LYS A 38 6.22 6.46 -7.03
N GLU A 39 6.03 6.34 -8.34
CA GLU A 39 5.38 7.33 -9.18
C GLU A 39 4.01 6.80 -9.62
N LEU A 40 3.06 7.73 -9.80
CA LEU A 40 1.75 7.37 -10.30
C LEU A 40 1.86 6.90 -11.76
N PRO A 41 1.34 5.71 -12.09
CA PRO A 41 1.37 5.23 -13.45
C PRO A 41 0.49 6.11 -14.33
N VAL A 42 1.01 6.46 -15.52
CA VAL A 42 0.21 7.02 -16.61
C VAL A 42 -0.33 5.85 -17.43
N LEU A 43 -1.65 5.73 -17.51
CA LEU A 43 -2.35 4.64 -18.20
C LEU A 43 -2.77 5.04 -19.62
#